data_AF-A0A932Z0X6-F1
#
_entry.id   AF-A0A932Z0X6-F1
#
_cell.length_a   1.000
_cell.length_b   1.000
_cell.length_c   1.000
_cell.angle_alpha   90.00
_cell.angle_beta   90.00
_cell.angle_gamma   90.00
#
_symmetry.space_group_name_H-M   'P 1'
#
loop_
_entity.id
_entity.type
_entity.pdbx_description
1 polymer ?
#
loop_
_entity_poly.entity_id
_entity_poly.type
_entity_poly.pdbx_seq_one_letter_code
_entity_poly.pdbx_strand_id
1 'polypeptide(L)' 'GALANRHYSAKELEKAKSYYYTLMGWDAKGVPSPEKLQELGIE' A
#
# COMPACT_ATOMS: atom_id res chain seq x y z
N GLY A 1 19.19 12.07 -10.94
CA GLY A 1 17.81 12.40 -11.37
C GLY A 1 17.13 13.26 -10.33
N ALA A 2 16.14 14.08 -10.71
CA ALA A 2 15.49 15.08 -9.86
C ALA A 2 14.80 14.55 -8.58
N LEU A 3 14.70 13.22 -8.43
CA LEU A 3 14.12 12.55 -7.26
C LEU A 3 15.17 11.87 -6.35
N ALA A 4 16.46 11.88 -6.72
CA ALA A 4 17.51 11.16 -5.99
C ALA A 4 17.78 11.71 -4.58
N ASN A 5 17.43 12.98 -4.30
CA ASN A 5 17.67 13.63 -3.01
C ASN A 5 16.42 13.70 -2.11
N ARG A 6 15.28 13.15 -2.53
CA ARG A 6 14.07 13.07 -1.70
C ARG A 6 14.03 11.72 -0.99
N HIS A 7 14.70 11.65 0.16
CA HIS A 7 14.47 10.56 1.10
C HIS A 7 13.13 10.80 1.78
N TYR A 8 12.15 9.92 1.53
CA TYR A 8 10.93 9.90 2.31
C TYR A 8 11.26 9.47 3.73
N SER A 9 10.77 10.22 4.71
CA SER A 9 10.82 9.77 6.09
C SER A 9 9.98 8.51 6.26
N ALA A 10 10.32 7.66 7.24
CA ALA A 10 9.53 6.47 7.54
C ALA A 10 8.04 6.81 7.74
N LYS A 11 7.74 7.98 8.32
CA LYS A 11 6.36 8.47 8.52
C LYS A 11 5.63 8.79 7.22
N GLU A 12 6.30 9.42 6.26
CA GLU A 12 5.71 9.71 4.94
C GLU A 12 5.46 8.42 4.17
N LEU A 13 6.36 7.46 4.31
CA LEU A 13 6.28 6.16 3.63
C LEU A 13 5.16 5.29 4.22
N GLU A 14 5.00 5.27 5.55
CA GLU A 14 3.87 4.61 6.21
C GLU A 14 2.53 5.25 5.86
N LYS A 15 2.48 6.59 5.76
CA LYS A 15 1.26 7.29 5.32
C LYS A 15 0.90 6.93 3.87
N ALA A 16 1.89 6.88 2.98
CA ALA A 16 1.68 6.50 1.59
C ALA A 16 1.21 5.04 1.44
N LYS A 17 1.81 4.12 2.21
CA LYS A 17 1.38 2.71 2.26
C LYS A 17 -0.05 2.56 2.75
N SER A 18 -0.38 3.20 3.88
CA SER A 18 -1.74 3.14 4.44
C SER A 18 -2.77 3.70 3.45
N TYR A 19 -2.44 4.80 2.78
CA TYR A 19 -3.30 5.38 1.74
C TYR A 19 -3.47 4.43 0.55
N TYR A 20 -2.38 3.81 0.10
CA TYR A 20 -2.41 2.82 -0.98
C TYR A 20 -3.25 1.58 -0.61
N TYR A 21 -3.08 1.04 0.60
CA TYR A 21 -3.85 -0.10 1.08
C TYR A 21 -5.34 0.22 1.18
N THR A 22 -5.69 1.40 1.70
CA THR A 22 -7.08 1.86 1.75
C THR A 22 -7.70 1.92 0.36
N LEU A 23 -6.96 2.43 -0.63
CA LEU A 23 -7.44 2.56 -2.01
C LEU A 23 -7.59 1.21 -2.71
N MET A 24 -6.73 0.25 -2.38
CA MET A 24 -6.77 -1.10 -2.94
C MET A 24 -7.77 -2.03 -2.24
N GLY A 25 -8.39 -1.59 -1.14
CA GLY A 25 -9.24 -2.44 -0.29
C GLY A 25 -8.45 -3.46 0.53
N TRP A 26 -7.21 -3.12 0.87
CA TRP A 26 -6.32 -3.94 1.71
C TRP A 26 -6.37 -3.43 3.16
N ASP A 27 -6.18 -4.34 4.12
CA ASP A 27 -6.04 -4.00 5.53
C ASP A 27 -4.79 -3.13 5.76
N ALA A 28 -4.72 -2.42 6.88
CA ALA A 28 -3.58 -1.59 7.31
C ALA A 28 -2.26 -2.39 7.40
N LYS A 29 -2.34 -3.72 7.45
CA LYS A 29 -1.20 -4.65 7.40
C LYS A 29 -0.73 -4.99 5.98
N GLY A 30 -1.37 -4.44 4.95
CA GLY A 30 -1.10 -4.77 3.55
C GLY A 30 -1.66 -6.14 3.13
N VAL A 31 -2.62 -6.66 3.89
CA VAL A 31 -3.28 -7.94 3.57
C VAL A 31 -4.54 -7.62 2.74
N PRO A 32 -4.64 -8.10 1.50
CA PRO A 32 -5.86 -7.94 0.71
C PRO A 32 -7.04 -8.57 1.44
N SER A 33 -8.22 -7.93 1.38
CA SER A 33 -9.43 -8.55 1.90
C SER A 33 -9.73 -9.86 1.17
N PRO A 34 -10.46 -10.81 1.79
CA PRO A 34 -10.85 -12.06 1.12
C PRO A 34 -11.58 -11.82 -0.21
N GLU A 35 -12.41 -10.79 -0.27
CA GLU A 35 -13.09 -10.35 -1.50
C GLU A 35 -12.08 -9.93 -2.57
N LYS A 36 -11.00 -9.23 -2.19
CA LYS A 36 -9.96 -8.79 -3.11
C LYS A 36 -9.04 -9.94 -3.55
N LEU A 37 -8.77 -10.92 -2.70
CA LEU A 37 -8.05 -12.14 -3.07
C LEU A 37 -8.83 -12.94 -4.12
N GLN A 38 -10.14 -13.05 -3.93
CA GLN A 38 -11.04 -13.68 -4.89
C GLN A 38 -11.10 -12.93 -6.22
N GLU A 39 -11.16 -11.59 -6.21
CA GLU A 39 -11.06 -10.77 -7.42
C GLU A 39 -9.71 -10.90 -8.15
N LEU A 40 -8.61 -11.05 -7.39
CA LEU A 40 -7.26 -11.20 -7.94
C LEU A 40 -6.97 -12.64 -8.40
N GLY A 41 -7.85 -13.60 -8.12
CA GLY A 41 -7.68 -15.01 -8.47
C GLY A 41 -6.51 -15.67 -7.73
N ILE A 42 -6.18 -15.21 -6.53
CA ILE A 42 -5.13 -15.77 -5.68
C ILE A 42 -5.81 -16.66 -4.62
N GLU A 43 -5.77 -17.98 -4.83
CA GLU A 43 -6.22 -19.02 -3.87
C GLU A 43 -5.13 -19.39 -2.85
#